data_AF-A0A261XTK8-F1
#
_entry.id   AF-A0A261XTK8-F1
#
_cell.length_a   1.000
_cell.length_b   1.000
_cell.length_c   1.000
_cell.angle_alpha   90.00
_cell.angle_beta   90.00
_cell.angle_gamma   90.00
#
_symmetry.space_group_name_H-M   'P 1'
#
loop_
_entity.id
_entity.type
_entity.pdbx_description
1 polymer ?
#
loop_
_entity_poly.entity_id
_entity_poly.type
_entity_poly.pdbx_seq_one_letter_code
_entity_poly.pdbx_strand_id
1 'polypeptide(L)'
;IRTGDAAIVNPELDTLTLDQYSYFLTCANQLAETQRQAHQTHTVFFFITDSVRLRDEFTALNHDQRLARQYGLVDTTILTTGLPIDHLEPRQVAKYINITHPQEKTPEESIPGTNSAIIENWLLSYTDYRVISRQGYGKMAAYHSNKDGTTVMMPRLGAEDKAPDCRLPSAFTSFDELAGLWSLG
;
A
#
# COMPACT_ATOMS: atom_id res chain seq x y z
N ILE A 1 0.86 0.09 -0.18
CA ILE A 1 2.13 0.75 -0.55
C ILE A 1 2.73 -0.03 -1.72
N ARG A 2 3.12 0.64 -2.80
CA ARG A 2 3.88 0.06 -3.89
C ARG A 2 5.29 0.63 -3.86
N THR A 3 6.27 -0.25 -3.74
CA THR A 3 7.68 0.08 -3.54
C THR A 3 8.50 -0.10 -4.83
N GLY A 4 7.93 -0.81 -5.82
CA GLY A 4 8.53 -1.05 -7.13
C GLY A 4 8.81 -2.53 -7.34
N ASP A 5 9.19 -2.91 -8.56
CA ASP A 5 9.32 -4.33 -8.91
C ASP A 5 10.54 -5.02 -8.30
N ALA A 6 11.54 -4.26 -7.85
CA ALA A 6 12.81 -4.79 -7.34
C ALA A 6 12.63 -5.77 -6.17
N ALA A 7 11.79 -5.41 -5.18
CA ALA A 7 11.54 -6.26 -4.01
C ALA A 7 10.73 -7.52 -4.34
N ILE A 8 9.95 -7.50 -5.43
CA ILE A 8 9.21 -8.68 -5.89
C ILE A 8 10.13 -9.63 -6.65
N VAL A 9 11.00 -9.11 -7.53
CA VAL A 9 11.85 -9.95 -8.39
C VAL A 9 13.14 -10.42 -7.74
N ASN A 10 13.66 -9.65 -6.77
CA ASN A 10 14.82 -10.02 -5.95
C ASN A 10 14.47 -9.83 -4.45
N PRO A 11 13.60 -10.68 -3.86
CA PRO A 11 13.20 -10.56 -2.46
C PRO A 11 14.37 -10.58 -1.48
N GLU A 12 15.47 -11.25 -1.84
CA GLU A 12 16.71 -11.30 -1.08
C GLU A 12 17.43 -9.95 -0.97
N LEU A 13 17.13 -9.01 -1.86
CA LEU A 13 17.65 -7.65 -1.88
C LEU A 13 16.64 -6.62 -1.33
N ASP A 14 15.57 -7.07 -0.69
CA ASP A 14 14.56 -6.19 -0.11
C ASP A 14 15.14 -5.42 1.11
N THR A 15 15.61 -4.20 0.85
CA THR A 15 16.16 -3.30 1.86
C THR A 15 15.15 -2.30 2.42
N LEU A 16 13.87 -2.43 2.07
CA LEU A 16 12.86 -1.42 2.35
C LEU A 16 12.43 -1.49 3.81
N THR A 17 12.33 -0.32 4.46
CA THR A 17 12.05 -0.24 5.89
C THR A 17 10.79 0.55 6.20
N LEU A 18 10.23 0.27 7.37
CA LEU A 18 9.15 1.02 7.98
C LEU A 18 9.48 2.51 8.05
N ASP A 19 10.68 2.88 8.47
CA ASP A 19 11.11 4.29 8.56
C ASP A 19 10.99 5.01 7.22
N GLN A 20 11.45 4.38 6.13
CA GLN A 20 11.42 4.96 4.78
C GLN A 20 9.98 5.22 4.31
N TYR A 21 9.03 4.38 4.72
CA TYR A 21 7.63 4.46 4.30
C TYR A 21 6.67 4.97 5.40
N SER A 22 7.21 5.43 6.52
CA SER A 22 6.46 5.88 7.69
C SER A 22 5.52 7.05 7.38
N TYR A 23 5.81 7.84 6.35
CA TYR A 23 4.94 8.92 5.87
C TYR A 23 3.55 8.43 5.41
N PHE A 24 3.41 7.16 5.00
CA PHE A 24 2.09 6.55 4.76
C PHE A 24 1.32 6.38 6.07
N LEU A 25 1.96 5.93 7.15
CA LEU A 25 1.33 5.83 8.47
C LEU A 25 0.98 7.21 9.02
N THR A 26 1.84 8.20 8.82
CA THR A 26 1.53 9.59 9.21
C THR A 26 0.25 10.07 8.55
N CYS A 27 0.11 9.86 7.23
CA CYS A 27 -1.11 10.22 6.51
C CYS A 27 -2.33 9.41 6.97
N ALA A 28 -2.18 8.10 7.16
CA ALA A 28 -3.27 7.23 7.62
C ALA A 28 -3.76 7.61 9.02
N ASN A 29 -2.84 7.96 9.94
CA ASN A 29 -3.18 8.46 11.27
C ASN A 29 -3.90 9.81 11.19
N GLN A 30 -3.39 10.76 10.40
CA GLN A 30 -4.04 12.05 10.18
C GLN A 30 -5.48 11.90 9.66
N LEU A 31 -5.70 11.00 8.71
CA LEU A 31 -7.04 10.67 8.21
C LEU A 31 -7.90 10.05 9.31
N ALA A 32 -7.37 9.03 10.00
CA ALA A 32 -8.10 8.34 11.05
C ALA A 32 -8.53 9.30 12.16
N GLU A 33 -7.65 10.17 12.65
CA GLU A 33 -7.95 11.16 13.66
C GLU A 33 -8.97 12.19 13.18
N THR A 34 -8.81 12.70 11.96
CA THR A 34 -9.69 13.75 11.42
C THR A 34 -11.10 13.24 11.16
N GLN A 35 -11.22 11.99 10.71
CA GLN A 35 -12.49 11.39 10.28
C GLN A 35 -13.14 10.54 11.38
N ARG A 36 -12.48 10.39 12.54
CA ARG A 36 -12.98 9.61 13.68
C ARG A 36 -14.29 10.18 14.19
N GLN A 37 -15.31 9.34 14.26
CA GLN A 37 -16.57 9.66 14.94
C GLN A 37 -16.45 9.35 16.43
N ALA A 38 -17.24 10.02 17.27
CA ALA A 38 -17.15 9.92 18.74
C ALA A 38 -17.28 8.49 19.30
N HIS A 39 -17.97 7.59 18.59
CA HIS A 39 -18.14 6.19 19.00
C HIS A 39 -17.02 5.26 18.52
N GLN A 40 -16.14 5.71 17.64
CA GLN A 40 -15.03 4.92 17.11
C GLN A 40 -13.82 5.06 18.03
N THR A 41 -13.50 3.98 18.74
CA THR A 41 -12.39 3.95 19.71
C THR A 41 -11.15 3.24 19.19
N HIS A 42 -11.26 2.46 18.11
CA HIS A 42 -10.19 1.64 17.56
C HIS A 42 -10.07 1.85 16.05
N THR A 43 -8.84 1.89 15.54
CA THR A 43 -8.57 2.05 14.11
C THR A 43 -7.91 0.80 13.54
N VAL A 44 -8.45 0.27 12.43
CA VAL A 44 -7.85 -0.87 11.72
C VAL A 44 -7.20 -0.38 10.44
N PHE A 45 -5.88 -0.51 10.34
CA PHE A 45 -5.14 -0.24 9.11
C PHE A 45 -4.98 -1.54 8.33
N PHE A 46 -5.71 -1.66 7.23
CA PHE A 46 -5.50 -2.74 6.29
C PHE A 46 -4.28 -2.43 5.40
N PHE A 47 -3.22 -3.21 5.57
CA PHE A 47 -1.91 -2.96 4.97
C PHE A 47 -1.61 -3.96 3.86
N ILE A 48 -1.32 -3.41 2.68
CA ILE A 48 -0.90 -4.17 1.49
C ILE A 48 0.41 -3.57 0.99
N THR A 49 1.36 -4.42 0.66
CA THR A 49 2.63 -4.01 0.05
C THR A 49 3.20 -5.11 -0.83
N ASP A 50 4.05 -4.71 -1.77
CA ASP A 50 4.85 -5.57 -2.64
C ASP A 50 6.23 -5.95 -2.04
N SER A 51 6.49 -5.56 -0.79
CA SER A 51 7.72 -5.86 -0.06
C SER A 51 7.43 -6.74 1.15
N VAL A 52 8.01 -7.95 1.17
CA VAL A 52 7.85 -8.89 2.30
C VAL A 52 8.42 -8.27 3.57
N ARG A 53 9.62 -7.68 3.49
CA ARG A 53 10.26 -7.05 4.63
C ARG A 53 9.41 -5.93 5.21
N LEU A 54 8.87 -5.06 4.35
CA LEU A 54 8.04 -3.95 4.79
C LEU A 54 6.75 -4.45 5.44
N ARG A 55 6.14 -5.52 4.91
CA ARG A 55 4.98 -6.17 5.54
C ARG A 55 5.30 -6.66 6.95
N ASP A 56 6.45 -7.31 7.12
CA ASP A 56 6.85 -7.87 8.41
C ASP A 56 7.17 -6.75 9.42
N GLU A 57 7.88 -5.70 9.01
CA GLU A 57 8.17 -4.54 9.88
C GLU A 57 6.89 -3.79 10.30
N PHE A 58 5.91 -3.63 9.41
CA PHE A 58 4.62 -3.02 9.75
C PHE A 58 3.81 -3.91 10.71
N THR A 59 3.73 -5.22 10.45
CA THR A 59 2.98 -6.14 11.32
C THR A 59 3.60 -6.29 12.71
N ALA A 60 4.93 -6.15 12.83
CA ALA A 60 5.62 -6.15 14.11
C ALA A 60 5.15 -5.02 15.06
N LEU A 61 4.61 -3.92 14.52
CA LEU A 61 4.05 -2.82 15.34
C LEU A 61 2.84 -3.26 16.17
N ASN A 62 2.13 -4.32 15.78
CA ASN A 62 1.07 -4.90 16.61
C ASN A 62 1.61 -5.50 17.91
N HIS A 63 2.87 -5.91 17.92
CA HIS A 63 3.51 -6.62 19.04
C HIS A 63 4.48 -5.75 19.85
N ASP A 64 5.02 -4.66 19.26
CA ASP A 64 5.82 -3.66 19.98
C ASP A 64 5.07 -2.33 20.12
N GLN A 65 4.34 -2.20 21.23
CA GLN A 65 3.57 -0.99 21.56
C GLN A 65 4.46 0.25 21.77
N ARG A 66 5.72 0.07 22.17
CA ARG A 66 6.64 1.20 22.35
C ARG A 66 7.04 1.73 20.97
N LEU A 67 7.36 0.84 20.03
CA LEU A 67 7.65 1.21 18.65
C LEU A 67 6.41 1.80 17.96
N ALA A 68 5.23 1.20 18.11
CA ALA A 68 3.98 1.71 17.56
C ALA A 68 3.71 3.18 17.94
N ARG A 69 3.93 3.53 19.23
CA ARG A 69 3.79 4.91 19.71
C ARG A 69 4.78 5.89 19.07
N GLN A 70 5.98 5.44 18.67
CA GLN A 70 6.93 6.29 17.95
C GLN A 70 6.39 6.72 16.57
N TYR A 71 5.52 5.89 15.98
CA TYR A 71 4.82 6.19 14.72
C TYR A 71 3.42 6.81 14.94
N GLY A 72 3.09 7.21 16.17
CA GLY A 72 1.79 7.82 16.49
C GLY A 72 0.62 6.84 16.50
N LEU A 73 0.88 5.53 16.55
CA LEU A 73 -0.14 4.49 16.56
C LEU A 73 -0.64 4.27 18.00
N VAL A 74 -1.93 4.55 18.22
CA VAL A 74 -2.62 4.38 19.52
C VAL A 74 -3.98 3.74 19.26
N ASP A 75 -4.30 2.67 19.98
CA ASP A 75 -5.55 1.90 19.80
C ASP A 75 -5.78 1.53 18.31
N THR A 76 -4.73 1.00 17.70
CA THR A 76 -4.70 0.64 16.28
C THR A 76 -4.29 -0.82 16.10
N THR A 77 -4.83 -1.45 15.05
CA THR A 77 -4.36 -2.75 14.56
C THR A 77 -3.96 -2.65 13.11
N ILE A 78 -2.79 -3.16 12.76
CA ILE A 78 -2.36 -3.35 11.38
C ILE A 78 -2.79 -4.76 10.95
N LEU A 79 -3.68 -4.84 9.98
CA LEU A 79 -4.18 -6.08 9.41
C LEU A 79 -3.54 -6.33 8.05
N THR A 80 -2.94 -7.50 7.86
CA THR A 80 -2.46 -7.98 6.56
C THR A 80 -3.19 -9.26 6.19
N THR A 81 -3.26 -9.58 4.90
CA THR A 81 -3.91 -10.81 4.41
C THR A 81 -3.09 -12.08 4.64
N GLY A 82 -1.77 -11.97 4.72
CA GLY A 82 -0.85 -13.11 4.68
C GLY A 82 -0.78 -13.80 3.30
N LEU A 83 -1.42 -13.23 2.27
CA LEU A 83 -1.40 -13.79 0.92
C LEU A 83 -0.01 -13.67 0.28
N PRO A 84 0.32 -14.53 -0.70
CA PRO A 84 1.54 -14.43 -1.48
C PRO A 84 1.69 -13.07 -2.17
N ILE A 85 2.89 -12.51 -2.12
CA ILE A 85 3.29 -11.33 -2.91
C ILE A 85 3.96 -11.84 -4.18
N ASP A 86 3.47 -11.44 -5.34
CA ASP A 86 3.96 -11.93 -6.63
C ASP A 86 3.73 -10.93 -7.78
N HIS A 87 4.48 -11.10 -8.88
CA HIS A 87 4.33 -10.35 -10.12
C HIS A 87 4.09 -11.30 -11.30
N LEU A 88 3.07 -10.98 -12.11
CA LEU A 88 2.59 -11.80 -13.23
C LEU A 88 3.59 -11.94 -14.39
N GLU A 89 4.48 -10.96 -14.56
CA GLU A 89 5.31 -10.86 -15.76
C GLU A 89 6.81 -10.64 -15.46
N PRO A 90 7.53 -11.63 -14.92
CA PRO A 90 8.96 -11.49 -14.62
C PRO A 90 9.79 -11.10 -15.87
N ARG A 91 9.41 -11.53 -17.09
CA ARG A 91 10.08 -11.15 -18.34
C ARG A 91 9.88 -9.69 -18.76
N GLN A 92 8.71 -9.10 -18.48
CA GLN A 92 8.51 -7.67 -18.76
C GLN A 92 9.32 -6.82 -17.80
N VAL A 93 9.41 -7.24 -16.54
CA VAL A 93 10.23 -6.59 -15.52
C VAL A 93 11.73 -6.77 -15.78
N ALA A 94 12.16 -7.95 -16.24
CA ALA A 94 13.57 -8.24 -16.56
C ALA A 94 14.17 -7.30 -17.63
N LYS A 95 13.34 -6.64 -18.43
CA LYS A 95 13.80 -5.61 -19.40
C LYS A 95 14.29 -4.34 -18.71
N TYR A 96 13.86 -4.09 -17.49
CA TYR A 96 14.07 -2.84 -16.76
C TYR A 96 14.83 -3.05 -15.44
N ILE A 97 14.87 -4.29 -14.91
CA ILE A 97 15.53 -4.64 -13.65
C ILE A 97 16.38 -5.90 -13.87
N ASN A 98 17.61 -5.88 -13.36
CA ASN A 98 18.45 -7.08 -13.32
C ASN A 98 17.84 -8.08 -12.32
N ILE A 99 17.29 -9.18 -12.83
CA ILE A 99 16.79 -10.28 -12.02
C ILE A 99 17.93 -11.27 -11.80
N THR A 100 18.26 -11.56 -10.54
CA THR A 100 19.37 -12.46 -10.20
C THR A 100 19.10 -13.88 -10.69
N HIS A 101 17.83 -14.31 -10.65
CA HIS A 101 17.36 -15.62 -11.12
C HIS A 101 15.98 -15.53 -11.80
N PRO A 102 15.90 -15.16 -13.10
CA PRO A 102 14.63 -15.09 -13.79
C PRO A 102 14.05 -16.50 -13.96
N GLN A 103 13.02 -16.82 -13.17
CA GLN A 103 12.22 -18.03 -13.36
C GLN A 103 10.98 -17.69 -14.18
N GLU A 104 10.77 -18.43 -15.27
CA GLU A 104 9.51 -18.40 -15.99
C GLU A 104 8.45 -19.07 -15.14
N LYS A 105 7.40 -18.32 -14.81
CA LYS A 105 6.20 -18.89 -14.22
C LYS A 105 5.29 -19.36 -15.34
N THR A 106 4.82 -20.59 -15.25
CA THR A 106 3.68 -21.03 -16.04
C THR A 106 2.45 -20.19 -15.66
N PRO A 107 1.41 -20.15 -16.53
CA PRO A 107 0.13 -19.55 -16.17
C PRO A 107 -0.39 -20.08 -14.83
N GLU A 108 -0.30 -21.39 -14.58
CA GLU A 108 -0.73 -22.05 -13.35
C GLU A 108 0.04 -21.54 -12.12
N GLU A 109 1.34 -21.33 -12.24
CA GLU A 109 2.21 -20.79 -11.19
C GLU A 109 1.93 -19.31 -10.89
N SER A 110 1.31 -18.60 -11.83
CA SER A 110 0.99 -17.16 -11.72
C SER A 110 -0.41 -16.90 -11.13
N ILE A 111 -1.28 -17.91 -11.08
CA ILE A 111 -2.65 -17.81 -10.56
C ILE A 111 -2.69 -17.37 -9.09
N PRO A 112 -1.89 -17.94 -8.15
CA PRO A 112 -1.97 -17.56 -6.75
C PRO A 112 -1.64 -16.08 -6.53
N GLY A 113 -0.61 -15.56 -7.20
CA GLY A 113 -0.22 -14.16 -7.17
C GLY A 113 -1.31 -13.23 -7.69
N THR A 114 -1.88 -13.58 -8.85
CA THR A 114 -3.00 -12.83 -9.46
C THR A 114 -4.20 -12.76 -8.53
N ASN A 115 -4.61 -13.91 -8.00
CA ASN A 115 -5.75 -14.00 -7.10
C ASN A 115 -5.50 -13.19 -5.83
N SER A 116 -4.28 -13.24 -5.30
CA SER A 116 -3.89 -12.46 -4.13
C SER A 116 -4.02 -10.96 -4.38
N ALA A 117 -3.49 -10.49 -5.51
CA ALA A 117 -3.61 -9.10 -5.93
C ALA A 117 -5.08 -8.65 -6.08
N ILE A 118 -5.94 -9.48 -6.68
CA ILE A 118 -7.36 -9.18 -6.85
C ILE A 118 -8.07 -9.13 -5.49
N ILE A 119 -7.86 -10.13 -4.62
CA ILE A 119 -8.48 -10.22 -3.30
C ILE A 119 -8.08 -9.01 -2.45
N GLU A 120 -6.79 -8.69 -2.40
CA GLU A 120 -6.28 -7.55 -1.64
C GLU A 120 -6.85 -6.23 -2.13
N ASN A 121 -6.90 -6.02 -3.44
CA ASN A 121 -7.47 -4.81 -4.01
C ASN A 121 -8.96 -4.67 -3.69
N TRP A 122 -9.70 -5.78 -3.75
CA TRP A 122 -11.12 -5.81 -3.38
C TRP A 122 -11.31 -5.54 -1.88
N LEU A 123 -10.52 -6.17 -1.00
CA LEU A 123 -10.58 -5.88 0.43
C LEU A 123 -10.25 -4.41 0.74
N LEU A 124 -9.29 -3.83 0.02
CA LEU A 124 -8.93 -2.42 0.16
C LEU A 124 -10.10 -1.50 -0.22
N SER A 125 -10.97 -1.89 -1.15
CA SER A 125 -12.13 -1.08 -1.54
C SER A 125 -13.20 -0.99 -0.46
N TYR A 126 -13.23 -1.91 0.49
CA TYR A 126 -14.17 -1.90 1.63
C TYR A 126 -13.72 -1.02 2.79
N THR A 127 -12.50 -0.51 2.78
CA THR A 127 -12.04 0.44 3.80
C THR A 127 -12.79 1.77 3.69
N ASP A 128 -12.93 2.48 4.82
CA ASP A 128 -13.56 3.80 4.84
C ASP A 128 -12.75 4.83 4.06
N TYR A 129 -11.42 4.80 4.26
CA TYR A 129 -10.45 5.66 3.61
C TYR A 129 -9.25 4.86 3.13
N ARG A 130 -8.60 5.33 2.05
CA ARG A 130 -7.46 4.67 1.42
C ARG A 130 -6.27 5.61 1.32
N VAL A 131 -5.10 5.13 1.69
CA VAL A 131 -3.82 5.79 1.40
C VAL A 131 -3.06 4.94 0.41
N ILE A 132 -2.90 5.43 -0.83
CA ILE A 132 -2.37 4.65 -1.95
C ILE A 132 -1.10 5.27 -2.53
N SER A 133 -0.28 4.44 -3.15
CA SER A 133 0.87 4.92 -3.94
C SER A 133 0.44 5.32 -5.36
N ARG A 134 1.18 6.23 -6.01
CA ARG A 134 0.83 6.70 -7.39
C ARG A 134 0.85 5.60 -8.47
N GLN A 135 1.44 4.42 -8.23
CA GLN A 135 1.70 3.40 -9.27
C GLN A 135 0.51 2.46 -9.57
N GLY A 136 -0.69 2.97 -9.81
CA GLY A 136 -1.77 2.19 -10.43
C GLY A 136 -2.57 1.27 -9.50
N TYR A 137 -1.90 0.36 -8.78
CA TYR A 137 -2.54 -0.74 -8.03
C TYR A 137 -3.71 -0.28 -7.15
N GLY A 138 -3.52 0.72 -6.29
CA GLY A 138 -4.56 1.19 -5.37
C GLY A 138 -5.74 1.90 -6.03
N LYS A 139 -5.64 2.29 -7.32
CA LYS A 139 -6.70 3.02 -8.03
C LYS A 139 -7.94 2.16 -8.21
N MET A 140 -7.75 0.87 -8.51
CA MET A 140 -8.87 -0.07 -8.68
C MET A 140 -9.70 -0.16 -7.39
N ALA A 141 -9.05 -0.19 -6.22
CA ALA A 141 -9.74 -0.19 -4.94
C ALA A 141 -10.51 1.12 -4.69
N ALA A 142 -9.96 2.26 -5.13
CA ALA A 142 -10.64 3.55 -5.07
C ALA A 142 -11.92 3.55 -5.92
N TYR A 143 -11.86 3.09 -7.17
CA TYR A 143 -13.05 2.99 -8.02
C TYR A 143 -14.07 1.98 -7.51
N HIS A 144 -13.63 0.79 -7.09
CA HIS A 144 -14.51 -0.24 -6.52
C HIS A 144 -15.20 0.20 -5.24
N SER A 145 -14.62 1.13 -4.48
CA SER A 145 -15.26 1.69 -3.29
C SER A 145 -16.52 2.51 -3.62
N ASN A 146 -16.62 3.00 -4.87
CA ASN A 146 -17.68 3.88 -5.36
C ASN A 146 -17.91 5.13 -4.49
N LYS A 147 -16.87 5.60 -3.80
CA LYS A 147 -16.89 6.78 -2.93
C LYS A 147 -15.75 7.71 -3.30
N ASP A 148 -16.04 8.75 -4.06
CA ASP A 148 -15.05 9.81 -4.31
C ASP A 148 -14.71 10.56 -3.01
N GLY A 149 -13.55 11.22 -2.94
CA GLY A 149 -13.13 12.00 -1.77
C GLY A 149 -12.75 11.16 -0.54
N THR A 150 -12.33 9.90 -0.75
CA THR A 150 -11.94 8.98 0.33
C THR A 150 -10.55 8.37 0.12
N THR A 151 -9.86 8.77 -0.94
CA THR A 151 -8.55 8.25 -1.31
C THR A 151 -7.53 9.38 -1.25
N VAL A 152 -6.41 9.16 -0.57
CA VAL A 152 -5.25 10.05 -0.58
C VAL A 152 -4.12 9.35 -1.30
N MET A 153 -3.52 10.05 -2.25
CA MET A 153 -2.39 9.54 -3.00
C MET A 153 -1.07 10.10 -2.45
N MET A 154 -0.16 9.19 -2.11
CA MET A 154 1.14 9.53 -1.58
C MET A 154 2.20 9.59 -2.68
N PRO A 155 3.16 10.52 -2.60
CA PRO A 155 4.27 10.59 -3.54
C PRO A 155 5.14 9.34 -3.46
N ARG A 156 5.97 9.12 -4.49
CA ARG A 156 6.98 8.06 -4.46
C ARG A 156 8.09 8.45 -3.50
N LEU A 157 8.75 7.46 -2.90
CA LEU A 157 9.94 7.69 -2.09
C LEU A 157 10.99 8.46 -2.92
N GLY A 158 11.49 9.57 -2.40
CA GLY A 158 12.49 10.41 -3.06
C GLY A 158 11.96 11.32 -4.18
N ALA A 159 10.65 11.38 -4.42
CA ALA A 159 10.08 12.39 -5.32
C ALA A 159 10.20 13.81 -4.75
N GLU A 160 10.23 14.82 -5.62
CA GLU A 160 10.23 16.23 -5.21
C GLU A 160 8.90 16.63 -4.53
N ASP A 161 7.81 15.97 -4.92
CA ASP A 161 6.48 16.15 -4.34
C ASP A 161 6.49 15.75 -2.85
N LYS A 162 6.04 16.67 -2.00
CA LYS A 162 5.89 16.41 -0.56
C LYS A 162 4.62 15.63 -0.28
N ALA A 163 4.66 14.79 0.77
CA ALA A 163 3.45 14.18 1.30
C ALA A 163 2.43 15.27 1.69
N PRO A 164 1.15 15.13 1.32
CA PRO A 164 0.13 16.11 1.67
C PRO A 164 -0.18 16.06 3.18
N ASP A 165 -0.78 17.13 3.69
CA ASP A 165 -1.40 17.11 5.01
C ASP A 165 -2.77 16.44 4.92
N CYS A 166 -2.85 15.18 5.36
CA CYS A 166 -4.03 14.34 5.17
C CYS A 166 -5.21 14.69 6.10
N ARG A 167 -5.08 15.76 6.89
CA ARG A 167 -6.18 16.36 7.65
C ARG A 167 -7.03 17.29 6.80
N LEU A 168 -6.50 17.75 5.66
CA LEU A 168 -7.16 18.74 4.82
C LEU A 168 -8.00 18.08 3.72
N PRO A 169 -9.19 18.63 3.38
CA PRO A 169 -9.98 18.13 2.25
C PRO A 169 -9.23 18.12 0.91
N SER A 170 -8.26 19.03 0.73
CA SER A 170 -7.43 19.11 -0.47
C SER A 170 -6.41 17.98 -0.61
N ALA A 171 -6.27 17.10 0.39
CA ALA A 171 -5.42 15.92 0.28
C ALA A 171 -6.09 14.77 -0.48
N PHE A 172 -7.42 14.77 -0.58
CA PHE A 172 -8.14 13.73 -1.30
C PHE A 172 -7.92 13.85 -2.81
N THR A 173 -7.63 12.71 -3.43
CA THR A 173 -7.50 12.57 -4.87
C THR A 173 -8.86 12.19 -5.46
N SER A 174 -9.33 12.98 -6.42
CA SER A 174 -10.63 12.73 -7.06
C SER A 174 -10.59 11.55 -8.03
N PHE A 175 -11.75 11.02 -8.40
CA PHE A 175 -11.85 10.04 -9.47
C PHE A 175 -11.34 10.56 -10.82
N ASP A 176 -11.54 11.83 -11.13
CA ASP A 176 -11.02 12.45 -12.36
C ASP A 176 -9.49 12.51 -12.36
N GLU A 177 -8.90 12.93 -11.25
CA GLU A 177 -7.45 12.92 -11.06
C GLU A 177 -6.88 11.50 -11.14
N LEU A 178 -7.54 10.52 -10.51
CA LEU A 178 -7.16 9.11 -10.63
C LEU A 178 -7.23 8.65 -12.09
N ALA A 179 -8.26 9.02 -12.86
CA ALA A 179 -8.42 8.59 -14.24
C ALA A 179 -7.30 9.11 -15.14
N GLY A 180 -6.77 10.30 -14.85
CA GLY A 180 -5.66 10.91 -15.58
C GLY A 180 -4.28 10.30 -15.34
N LEU A 181 -4.11 9.44 -14.33
CA LEU A 181 -2.80 8.83 -14.02
C LEU A 181 -2.51 7.59 -14.86
N TRP A 182 -1.22 7.37 -15.16
CA TRP A 182 -0.76 6.20 -15.91
C TRP A 182 -1.21 4.89 -15.24
N SER A 183 -1.91 4.07 -16.04
CA SER A 183 -2.29 2.67 -15.79
C SER A 183 -3.31 2.51 -14.66
N LEU A 184 -4.05 1.41 -14.70
CA LEU A 184 -4.91 0.96 -13.59
C LEU A 184 -4.17 0.03 -12.63
N GLY A 185 -2.88 -0.20 -12.88
CA GLY A 185 -2.11 -1.34 -12.38
C GLY A 185 -1.50 -1.99 -13.59
#